data_AF-A0A929WWM6-F1
#
_entry.id   AF-A0A929WWM6-F1
#
_cell.length_a   1.000
_cell.length_b   1.000
_cell.length_c   1.000
_cell.angle_alpha   90.00
_cell.angle_beta   90.00
_cell.angle_gamma   90.00
#
_symmetry.space_group_name_H-M   'P 1'
#
loop_
_entity.id
_entity.type
_entity.pdbx_description
1 polymer ?
#
loop_
_entity_poly.entity_id
_entity_poly.type
_entity_poly.pdbx_seq_one_letter_code
_entity_poly.pdbx_strand_id
1 'polypeptide(L)'
;MRKSQPRAGHVRHGRRGSFARAIAALTAMVSVTGVLVTSQVAPQEAHAAQEPAATKIDVGMVDAVMGQGYTRETENGVNRNDNIRYGVVVGMKGERIRTGDAPTTTWLGGETAKARDAWTYIARGAPWKWDDQKDNTGPGDTQASKDWMQAHYDQWHADSKKIWVDGQSAIGFKPNNPGKVEPGQTFLLGAIRHNNLPIQQAKEGALGQPYLVSSLNLRFTDLIPGDTGESFPFINHETFNTLASTIIYRKGGAYVKTAGEPGTGSCSSDFGLNGWDATQKINGKLPRDYVLSGDTYGRPKYTASGAFIGPAYEPDPVNAADRSQGYVNKPESRSGRMYCVKYVGEGNGDYDLYSQYYNGGAEQPHNQLVKEQVTPRFWPGAKGNVNQNPYVDDSVKLTKTTSDRTFTKNGRTYRLHLWGFVPATNAVNFLTPDNFNSIPTADCPATPPAGAKRTDTFITQELSVNYGCLYGVITEERSVR
;
A
#
# COMPACT_ATOMS: atom_id res chain seq x y z
N MET A 1 62.05 26.11 1.78
CA MET A 1 62.37 26.74 3.09
C MET A 1 61.13 27.46 3.61
N ARG A 2 60.82 27.23 4.90
CA ARG A 2 59.85 27.89 5.81
C ARG A 2 58.33 27.83 5.53
N LYS A 3 57.67 27.25 6.54
CA LYS A 3 56.23 27.13 6.84
C LYS A 3 55.64 28.45 7.36
N SER A 4 54.34 28.64 7.16
CA SER A 4 53.43 29.23 8.18
C SER A 4 51.99 28.74 7.99
N GLN A 5 51.32 28.51 9.13
CA GLN A 5 50.02 27.85 9.33
C GLN A 5 48.80 28.75 9.02
N PRO A 6 47.60 28.17 8.81
CA PRO A 6 46.33 28.87 9.02
C PRO A 6 45.68 28.55 10.39
N ARG A 7 44.97 29.56 10.90
CA ARG A 7 44.23 29.62 12.17
C ARG A 7 42.97 28.75 12.20
N ALA A 8 42.66 28.24 13.38
CA ALA A 8 41.48 27.45 13.73
C ALA A 8 40.22 28.30 13.95
N GLY A 9 39.06 27.75 13.59
CA GLY A 9 37.71 28.23 13.92
C GLY A 9 36.83 27.08 14.40
N HIS A 10 36.13 27.33 15.50
CA HIS A 10 35.47 26.39 16.42
C HIS A 10 34.40 25.44 15.85
N VAL A 11 34.41 24.19 16.35
CA VAL A 11 33.28 23.25 16.33
C VAL A 11 32.81 23.00 17.78
N ARG A 12 31.51 23.20 18.03
CA ARG A 12 30.83 22.91 19.31
C ARG A 12 30.42 21.43 19.37
N HIS A 13 30.92 20.69 20.36
CA HIS A 13 30.42 19.37 20.76
C HIS A 13 29.53 19.49 22.00
N GLY A 14 28.30 18.95 21.92
CA GLY A 14 27.36 18.80 23.03
C GLY A 14 27.42 17.41 23.65
N ARG A 15 27.43 17.37 24.99
CA ARG A 15 27.73 16.25 25.91
C ARG A 15 26.77 15.05 25.82
N ARG A 16 27.35 13.84 25.86
CA ARG A 16 26.70 12.61 26.37
C ARG A 16 27.06 12.46 27.85
N GLY A 17 26.05 12.40 28.72
CA GLY A 17 26.20 12.11 30.15
C GLY A 17 25.91 10.65 30.44
N SER A 18 26.92 9.93 30.90
CA SER A 18 26.86 8.58 31.47
C SER A 18 26.68 8.67 32.98
N PHE A 19 25.69 7.97 33.55
CA PHE A 19 25.61 7.73 34.99
C PHE A 19 25.60 6.23 35.28
N ALA A 20 26.60 5.82 36.05
CA ALA A 20 26.80 4.47 36.55
C ALA A 20 26.11 4.28 37.92
N ARG A 21 25.82 3.02 38.21
CA ARG A 21 25.20 2.45 39.42
C ARG A 21 25.95 2.80 40.71
N ALA A 22 25.22 2.88 41.82
CA ALA A 22 25.75 2.57 43.15
C ALA A 22 24.68 1.85 43.99
N ILE A 23 25.03 0.65 44.49
CA ILE A 23 24.34 -0.13 45.52
C ILE A 23 25.11 0.13 46.82
N ALA A 24 24.41 0.42 47.92
CA ALA A 24 24.91 0.17 49.28
C ALA A 24 23.75 0.07 50.26
N ALA A 25 23.71 -1.04 51.02
CA ALA A 25 22.91 -1.24 52.21
C ALA A 25 23.86 -1.33 53.42
N LEU A 26 23.55 -0.68 54.54
CA LEU A 26 23.68 -1.26 55.88
C LEU A 26 23.03 -0.40 56.97
N THR A 27 22.60 -1.12 58.00
CA THR A 27 21.81 -0.85 59.19
C THR A 27 22.49 0.01 60.26
N ALA A 28 21.71 0.74 61.06
CA ALA A 28 22.03 1.06 62.45
C ALA A 28 20.75 1.28 63.29
N MET A 29 20.62 0.50 64.37
CA MET A 29 19.59 0.63 65.40
C MET A 29 19.98 1.72 66.40
N VAL A 30 19.02 2.57 66.78
CA VAL A 30 19.06 3.31 68.05
C VAL A 30 17.66 3.29 68.66
N SER A 31 17.57 2.65 69.84
CA SER A 31 16.41 2.62 70.72
C SER A 31 16.42 3.84 71.64
N VAL A 32 15.34 4.64 71.64
CA VAL A 32 14.98 5.51 72.77
C VAL A 32 13.47 5.38 73.01
N THR A 33 13.15 4.96 74.23
CA THR A 33 11.83 4.82 74.83
C THR A 33 11.11 6.15 74.98
N GLY A 34 9.83 6.19 74.60
CA GLY A 34 8.89 7.27 74.93
C GLY A 34 7.46 6.79 74.75
N VAL A 35 6.77 6.54 75.86
CA VAL A 35 5.37 6.13 75.92
C VAL A 35 4.48 7.31 75.52
N LEU A 36 3.72 7.16 74.44
CA LEU A 36 2.55 7.99 74.14
C LEU A 36 1.40 7.05 73.80
N VAL A 37 0.49 6.90 74.75
CA VAL A 37 -0.78 6.20 74.57
C VAL A 37 -1.69 7.13 73.78
N THR A 38 -1.80 6.89 72.47
CA THR A 38 -2.91 7.38 71.66
C THR A 38 -3.60 6.17 71.06
N SER A 39 -4.91 6.08 71.27
CA SER A 39 -5.79 5.05 70.73
C SER A 39 -5.78 5.08 69.21
N GLN A 40 -4.91 4.26 68.60
CA GLN A 40 -4.93 4.00 67.17
C GLN A 40 -5.77 2.76 66.91
N VAL A 41 -6.91 2.98 66.25
CA VAL A 41 -7.57 1.94 65.46
C VAL A 41 -6.51 1.41 64.50
N ALA A 42 -6.15 0.13 64.65
CA ALA A 42 -5.22 -0.50 63.73
C ALA A 42 -5.77 -0.33 62.30
N PRO A 43 -5.02 0.29 61.36
CA PRO A 43 -5.31 0.07 59.96
C PRO A 43 -5.07 -1.41 59.75
N GLN A 44 -6.13 -2.17 59.53
CA GLN A 44 -6.01 -3.47 58.91
C GLN A 44 -5.38 -3.19 57.56
N GLU A 45 -4.09 -3.49 57.42
CA GLU A 45 -3.41 -3.45 56.12
C GLU A 45 -4.23 -4.34 55.20
N ALA A 46 -5.04 -3.73 54.35
CA ALA A 46 -5.48 -4.35 53.14
C ALA A 46 -4.20 -4.59 52.35
N HIS A 47 -3.58 -5.76 52.57
CA HIS A 47 -2.76 -6.34 51.53
C HIS A 47 -3.65 -6.29 50.29
N ALA A 48 -3.33 -5.38 49.37
CA ALA A 48 -3.79 -5.50 48.00
C ALA A 48 -3.28 -6.88 47.59
N ALA A 49 -4.18 -7.87 47.64
CA ALA A 49 -3.88 -9.21 47.19
C ALA A 49 -3.30 -9.01 45.82
N GLN A 50 -2.02 -9.37 45.66
CA GLN A 50 -1.36 -9.27 44.38
C GLN A 50 -2.22 -10.10 43.45
N GLU A 51 -2.94 -9.41 42.57
CA GLU A 51 -3.83 -10.04 41.62
C GLU A 51 -3.03 -11.16 40.95
N PRO A 52 -3.55 -12.41 40.90
CA PRO A 52 -2.83 -13.50 40.27
C PRO A 52 -2.37 -13.01 38.91
N ALA A 53 -1.07 -13.16 38.62
CA ALA A 53 -0.54 -12.85 37.30
C ALA A 53 -1.47 -13.52 36.28
N ALA A 54 -2.09 -12.74 35.40
CA ALA A 54 -3.11 -13.25 34.51
C ALA A 54 -2.51 -14.41 33.73
N THR A 55 -3.05 -15.62 33.93
CA THR A 55 -2.59 -16.79 33.18
C THR A 55 -2.80 -16.52 31.69
N LYS A 56 -1.78 -16.85 30.88
CA LYS A 56 -1.82 -16.68 29.42
C LYS A 56 -3.17 -17.08 28.85
N ILE A 57 -3.68 -16.26 27.93
CA ILE A 57 -4.93 -16.51 27.21
C ILE A 57 -4.60 -17.32 25.97
N ASP A 58 -5.26 -18.46 25.81
CA ASP A 58 -5.20 -19.24 24.58
C ASP A 58 -6.11 -18.59 23.53
N VAL A 59 -5.50 -17.90 22.56
CA VAL A 59 -6.19 -17.33 21.40
C VAL A 59 -6.50 -18.44 20.41
N GLY A 60 -5.63 -19.45 20.34
CA GLY A 60 -5.74 -20.57 19.41
C GLY A 60 -5.73 -20.13 17.95
N MET A 61 -6.47 -20.85 17.13
CA MET A 61 -6.55 -20.62 15.69
C MET A 61 -7.31 -19.34 15.34
N VAL A 62 -6.73 -18.54 14.44
CA VAL A 62 -7.49 -17.50 13.74
C VAL A 62 -8.09 -18.10 12.47
N ASP A 63 -9.39 -17.94 12.33
CA ASP A 63 -10.13 -18.21 11.10
C ASP A 63 -10.48 -16.89 10.43
N ALA A 64 -10.35 -16.82 9.11
CA ALA A 64 -10.66 -15.62 8.34
C ALA A 64 -11.46 -15.91 7.07
N VAL A 65 -12.28 -14.93 6.68
CA VAL A 65 -12.95 -14.90 5.37
C VAL A 65 -13.20 -13.46 4.93
N MET A 66 -13.09 -13.18 3.63
CA MET A 66 -13.50 -11.88 3.09
C MET A 66 -15.02 -11.76 3.04
N GLY A 67 -15.55 -10.66 3.57
CA GLY A 67 -16.96 -10.33 3.54
C GLY A 67 -17.44 -9.78 2.21
N GLN A 68 -18.75 -9.54 2.09
CA GLN A 68 -19.34 -8.90 0.91
C GLN A 68 -18.67 -7.57 0.61
N GLY A 69 -18.25 -7.39 -0.63
CA GLY A 69 -17.73 -6.14 -1.13
C GLY A 69 -18.62 -5.45 -2.16
N TYR A 70 -18.38 -4.15 -2.29
CA TYR A 70 -18.99 -3.26 -3.27
C TYR A 70 -17.97 -2.25 -3.74
N THR A 71 -18.12 -1.79 -4.97
CA THR A 71 -17.32 -0.67 -5.49
C THR A 71 -18.12 0.63 -5.45
N ARG A 72 -17.45 1.78 -5.38
CA ARG A 72 -18.10 3.09 -5.26
C ARG A 72 -17.31 4.19 -5.97
N GLU A 73 -18.01 5.23 -6.41
CA GLU A 73 -17.41 6.44 -7.00
C GLU A 73 -16.76 7.35 -5.95
N THR A 74 -17.32 7.35 -4.74
CA THR A 74 -16.81 8.06 -3.56
C THR A 74 -16.81 7.10 -2.37
N GLU A 75 -15.99 7.36 -1.35
CA GLU A 75 -15.85 6.51 -0.17
C GLU A 75 -17.20 6.10 0.45
N ASN A 76 -18.15 7.05 0.51
CA ASN A 76 -19.49 6.86 1.09
C ASN A 76 -20.61 6.83 0.03
N GLY A 77 -20.26 6.59 -1.23
CA GLY A 77 -21.20 6.60 -2.35
C GLY A 77 -22.10 5.36 -2.43
N VAL A 78 -22.92 5.33 -3.50
CA VAL A 78 -23.81 4.20 -3.78
C VAL A 78 -23.00 2.95 -4.13
N ASN A 79 -23.41 1.81 -3.58
CA ASN A 79 -22.82 0.52 -3.88
C ASN A 79 -23.03 0.16 -5.36
N ARG A 80 -21.94 -0.22 -6.02
CA ARG A 80 -21.89 -0.78 -7.37
C ARG A 80 -21.12 -2.10 -7.35
N ASN A 81 -20.94 -2.67 -8.52
CA ASN A 81 -20.10 -3.83 -8.73
C ASN A 81 -19.22 -3.61 -9.96
N ASP A 82 -17.92 -3.81 -9.79
CA ASP A 82 -16.95 -3.85 -10.88
C ASP A 82 -16.21 -5.18 -10.80
N ASN A 83 -16.81 -6.21 -11.38
CA ASN A 83 -16.25 -7.55 -11.53
C ASN A 83 -15.75 -8.17 -10.20
N ILE A 84 -16.53 -8.00 -9.12
CA ILE A 84 -16.12 -8.47 -7.80
C ILE A 84 -16.14 -10.01 -7.75
N ARG A 85 -15.03 -10.62 -7.33
CA ARG A 85 -14.88 -12.07 -7.16
C ARG A 85 -14.30 -12.41 -5.79
N TYR A 86 -14.58 -13.61 -5.33
CA TYR A 86 -14.14 -14.14 -4.03
C TYR A 86 -13.47 -15.48 -4.22
N GLY A 87 -12.56 -15.83 -3.31
CA GLY A 87 -11.97 -17.16 -3.35
C GLY A 87 -11.00 -17.46 -2.23
N VAL A 88 -10.50 -18.69 -2.25
CA VAL A 88 -9.32 -19.10 -1.50
C VAL A 88 -8.29 -19.56 -2.52
N VAL A 89 -7.15 -18.88 -2.58
CA VAL A 89 -6.12 -19.10 -3.60
C VAL A 89 -4.76 -19.30 -2.92
N VAL A 90 -3.98 -20.24 -3.43
CA VAL A 90 -2.58 -20.48 -3.03
C VAL A 90 -1.70 -19.43 -3.72
N GLY A 91 -1.01 -18.62 -2.92
CA GLY A 91 -0.24 -17.49 -3.44
C GLY A 91 -1.11 -16.56 -4.29
N MET A 92 -0.69 -16.34 -5.55
CA MET A 92 -1.41 -15.50 -6.52
C MET A 92 -1.77 -16.25 -7.79
N LYS A 93 -0.80 -16.89 -8.44
CA LYS A 93 -1.04 -17.72 -9.64
C LYS A 93 -1.26 -19.21 -9.33
N GLY A 94 -1.23 -19.58 -8.05
CA GLY A 94 -1.33 -20.97 -7.63
C GLY A 94 -2.75 -21.53 -7.74
N GLU A 95 -2.95 -22.64 -7.03
CA GLU A 95 -4.22 -23.35 -7.00
C GLU A 95 -5.35 -22.48 -6.44
N ARG A 96 -6.45 -22.38 -7.19
CA ARG A 96 -7.70 -21.73 -6.75
C ARG A 96 -8.56 -22.78 -6.05
N ILE A 97 -8.34 -22.95 -4.75
CA ILE A 97 -9.06 -23.90 -3.90
C ILE A 97 -10.57 -23.63 -3.96
N ARG A 98 -10.95 -22.35 -4.00
CA ARG A 98 -12.34 -21.89 -4.16
C ARG A 98 -12.40 -20.63 -5.00
N THR A 99 -13.48 -20.50 -5.77
CA THR A 99 -13.78 -19.29 -6.53
C THR A 99 -15.29 -19.06 -6.56
N GLY A 100 -15.71 -17.80 -6.68
CA GLY A 100 -17.10 -17.44 -6.88
C GLY A 100 -17.30 -15.94 -7.06
N ASP A 101 -18.53 -15.58 -7.40
CA ASP A 101 -19.03 -14.21 -7.56
C ASP A 101 -19.88 -13.73 -6.37
N ALA A 102 -20.01 -14.59 -5.35
CA ALA A 102 -20.60 -14.31 -4.05
C ALA A 102 -19.58 -14.57 -2.93
N PRO A 103 -19.73 -13.93 -1.75
CA PRO A 103 -18.84 -14.15 -0.61
C PRO A 103 -18.73 -15.62 -0.26
N THR A 104 -17.52 -16.06 0.04
CA THR A 104 -17.32 -17.44 0.47
C THR A 104 -17.80 -17.62 1.91
N THR A 105 -18.43 -18.77 2.18
CA THR A 105 -18.82 -19.18 3.54
C THR A 105 -17.78 -20.08 4.19
N THR A 106 -16.71 -20.43 3.45
CA THR A 106 -15.63 -21.26 3.97
C THR A 106 -14.60 -20.39 4.69
N TRP A 107 -14.47 -20.62 5.99
CA TRP A 107 -13.43 -20.03 6.80
C TRP A 107 -12.08 -20.67 6.50
N LEU A 108 -11.06 -19.84 6.27
CA LEU A 108 -9.69 -20.28 6.15
C LEU A 108 -9.03 -20.22 7.53
N GLY A 109 -8.57 -21.36 8.05
CA GLY A 109 -7.81 -21.42 9.31
C GLY A 109 -6.31 -21.28 9.11
N GLY A 110 -5.60 -20.73 10.10
CA GLY A 110 -4.17 -20.43 10.02
C GLY A 110 -3.23 -21.62 9.72
N GLU A 111 -3.56 -22.85 10.11
CA GLU A 111 -2.73 -24.03 9.82
C GLU A 111 -2.75 -24.38 8.34
N THR A 112 -3.95 -24.50 7.76
CA THR A 112 -4.14 -24.69 6.31
C THR A 112 -3.53 -23.53 5.53
N ALA A 113 -3.73 -22.30 6.01
CA ALA A 113 -3.17 -21.10 5.40
C ALA A 113 -1.63 -21.14 5.34
N LYS A 114 -0.98 -21.53 6.45
CA LYS A 114 0.48 -21.66 6.53
C LYS A 114 1.01 -22.83 5.71
N ALA A 115 0.37 -24.00 5.79
CA ALA A 115 0.85 -25.22 5.14
C ALA A 115 0.81 -25.14 3.60
N ARG A 116 -0.14 -24.38 3.05
CA ARG A 116 -0.36 -24.28 1.60
C ARG A 116 -0.06 -22.90 1.01
N ASP A 117 0.36 -21.93 1.81
CA ASP A 117 0.34 -20.51 1.43
C ASP A 117 -1.03 -20.08 0.87
N ALA A 118 -2.10 -20.48 1.54
CA ALA A 118 -3.47 -20.17 1.12
C ALA A 118 -3.95 -18.85 1.72
N TRP A 119 -4.70 -18.10 0.94
CA TRP A 119 -5.21 -16.77 1.28
C TRP A 119 -6.70 -16.70 0.92
N THR A 120 -7.52 -16.10 1.79
CA THR A 120 -8.89 -15.71 1.43
C THR A 120 -8.83 -14.35 0.72
N TYR A 121 -9.46 -14.25 -0.45
CA TYR A 121 -9.38 -13.08 -1.31
C TYR A 121 -10.76 -12.49 -1.63
N ILE A 122 -10.76 -11.18 -1.81
CA ILE A 122 -11.72 -10.43 -2.61
C ILE A 122 -10.94 -9.70 -3.70
N ALA A 123 -11.41 -9.79 -4.94
CA ALA A 123 -10.82 -9.13 -6.11
C ALA A 123 -11.85 -8.27 -6.83
N ARG A 124 -11.39 -7.28 -7.60
CA ARG A 124 -12.22 -6.38 -8.39
C ARG A 124 -11.56 -5.98 -9.70
N GLY A 125 -12.37 -5.40 -10.58
CA GLY A 125 -11.93 -4.88 -11.87
C GLY A 125 -11.74 -5.97 -12.92
N ALA A 126 -11.96 -5.61 -14.18
CA ALA A 126 -11.51 -6.43 -15.30
C ALA A 126 -9.99 -6.23 -15.48
N PRO A 127 -9.21 -7.30 -15.71
CA PRO A 127 -7.76 -7.18 -15.89
C PRO A 127 -7.38 -6.26 -17.06
N TRP A 128 -6.36 -5.42 -16.87
CA TRP A 128 -5.82 -4.57 -17.93
C TRP A 128 -5.15 -5.40 -19.03
N LYS A 129 -5.44 -5.09 -20.31
CA LYS A 129 -4.89 -5.75 -21.51
C LYS A 129 -5.30 -7.22 -21.70
N TRP A 130 -6.29 -7.69 -20.96
CA TRP A 130 -6.98 -8.94 -21.29
C TRP A 130 -8.12 -8.63 -22.27
N ASP A 131 -7.74 -8.16 -23.45
CA ASP A 131 -8.62 -7.50 -24.42
C ASP A 131 -8.91 -8.39 -25.64
N ASP A 132 -10.15 -8.38 -26.14
CA ASP A 132 -10.51 -9.01 -27.42
C ASP A 132 -9.75 -8.35 -28.57
N GLN A 133 -9.07 -9.15 -29.38
CA GLN A 133 -8.25 -8.72 -30.51
C GLN A 133 -8.90 -8.97 -31.87
N LYS A 134 -10.13 -9.53 -31.92
CA LYS A 134 -10.81 -9.89 -33.17
C LYS A 134 -10.86 -8.74 -34.19
N ASP A 135 -11.12 -7.52 -33.72
CA ASP A 135 -11.23 -6.33 -34.56
C ASP A 135 -9.98 -5.43 -34.54
N ASN A 136 -8.89 -5.87 -33.87
CA ASN A 136 -7.64 -5.11 -33.80
C ASN A 136 -6.84 -5.26 -35.10
N THR A 137 -7.26 -4.49 -36.10
CA THR A 137 -6.59 -4.34 -37.40
C THR A 137 -5.52 -3.24 -37.40
N GLY A 138 -5.34 -2.55 -36.28
CA GLY A 138 -4.42 -1.42 -36.17
C GLY A 138 -2.95 -1.82 -36.35
N PRO A 139 -2.16 -1.03 -37.09
CA PRO A 139 -0.72 -1.25 -37.17
C PRO A 139 -0.09 -0.90 -35.82
N GLY A 140 0.59 -1.87 -35.22
CA GLY A 140 1.67 -1.58 -34.29
C GLY A 140 1.75 -2.43 -33.02
N ASP A 141 0.73 -3.20 -32.66
CA ASP A 141 0.99 -4.29 -31.70
C ASP A 141 1.59 -5.46 -32.48
N THR A 142 2.63 -6.08 -31.92
CA THR A 142 3.19 -7.31 -32.51
C THR A 142 2.12 -8.39 -32.52
N GLN A 143 2.20 -9.34 -33.46
CA GLN A 143 1.24 -10.45 -33.47
C GLN A 143 1.28 -11.22 -32.14
N ALA A 144 2.48 -11.45 -31.58
CA ALA A 144 2.64 -12.09 -30.27
C ALA A 144 1.95 -11.32 -29.13
N SER A 145 1.99 -9.98 -29.14
CA SER A 145 1.25 -9.15 -28.19
C SER A 145 -0.26 -9.35 -28.34
N LYS A 146 -0.78 -9.35 -29.57
CA LYS A 146 -2.20 -9.60 -29.85
C LYS A 146 -2.63 -10.99 -29.39
N ASP A 147 -1.87 -12.01 -29.74
CA ASP A 147 -2.16 -13.40 -29.36
C ASP A 147 -2.17 -13.56 -27.82
N TRP A 148 -1.24 -12.90 -27.13
CA TRP A 148 -1.21 -12.88 -25.66
C TRP A 148 -2.46 -12.22 -25.08
N MET A 149 -2.86 -11.04 -25.57
CA MET A 149 -4.05 -10.32 -25.08
C MET A 149 -5.32 -11.15 -25.32
N GLN A 150 -5.47 -11.74 -26.52
CA GLN A 150 -6.62 -12.59 -26.86
C GLN A 150 -6.68 -13.84 -25.97
N ALA A 151 -5.55 -14.52 -25.75
CA ALA A 151 -5.54 -15.73 -24.92
C ALA A 151 -5.94 -15.45 -23.46
N HIS A 152 -5.60 -14.27 -22.93
CA HIS A 152 -6.02 -13.86 -21.59
C HIS A 152 -7.46 -13.36 -21.55
N TYR A 153 -7.92 -12.68 -22.60
CA TYR A 153 -9.34 -12.39 -22.79
C TYR A 153 -10.18 -13.68 -22.79
N ASP A 154 -9.79 -14.69 -23.56
CA ASP A 154 -10.50 -15.97 -23.60
C ASP A 154 -10.54 -16.64 -22.21
N GLN A 155 -9.44 -16.58 -21.45
CA GLN A 155 -9.39 -17.08 -20.07
C GLN A 155 -10.36 -16.35 -19.13
N TRP A 156 -10.41 -15.02 -19.21
CA TRP A 156 -11.32 -14.19 -18.42
C TRP A 156 -12.78 -14.48 -18.72
N HIS A 157 -13.09 -14.62 -20.01
CA HIS A 157 -14.45 -14.80 -20.48
C HIS A 157 -14.95 -16.25 -20.39
N ALA A 158 -14.05 -17.23 -20.24
CA ALA A 158 -14.41 -18.64 -20.11
C ALA A 158 -15.26 -18.94 -18.85
N ASP A 159 -15.02 -18.23 -17.75
CA ASP A 159 -15.80 -18.38 -16.53
C ASP A 159 -15.89 -17.03 -15.81
N SER A 160 -17.06 -16.41 -15.90
CA SER A 160 -17.29 -15.15 -15.23
C SER A 160 -17.07 -15.29 -13.73
N LYS A 161 -17.41 -16.40 -13.07
CA LYS A 161 -17.31 -16.54 -11.61
C LYS A 161 -15.89 -16.81 -11.10
N LYS A 162 -14.93 -16.93 -12.01
CA LYS A 162 -13.56 -17.25 -11.67
C LYS A 162 -12.80 -16.00 -11.19
N ILE A 163 -12.17 -16.10 -10.03
CA ILE A 163 -11.27 -15.10 -9.48
C ILE A 163 -9.92 -15.21 -10.15
N TRP A 164 -9.36 -14.08 -10.58
CA TRP A 164 -8.03 -14.02 -11.19
C TRP A 164 -7.16 -13.04 -10.41
N VAL A 165 -6.67 -13.45 -9.24
CA VAL A 165 -5.84 -12.55 -8.39
C VAL A 165 -4.48 -12.21 -9.01
N ASP A 166 -4.17 -12.79 -10.17
CA ASP A 166 -3.04 -12.56 -11.06
C ASP A 166 -3.34 -11.58 -12.22
N GLY A 167 -4.60 -11.20 -12.42
CA GLY A 167 -5.02 -10.19 -13.39
C GLY A 167 -5.89 -9.06 -12.81
N GLN A 168 -6.65 -9.34 -11.77
CA GLN A 168 -7.50 -8.40 -11.04
C GLN A 168 -6.72 -7.76 -9.88
N SER A 169 -7.10 -6.54 -9.50
CA SER A 169 -6.69 -5.98 -8.21
C SER A 169 -7.35 -6.77 -7.09
N ALA A 170 -6.56 -7.25 -6.11
CA ALA A 170 -7.05 -8.23 -5.14
C ALA A 170 -6.46 -8.07 -3.73
N ILE A 171 -7.33 -8.05 -2.73
CA ILE A 171 -6.97 -8.00 -1.31
C ILE A 171 -7.14 -9.39 -0.72
N GLY A 172 -6.08 -9.88 -0.10
CA GLY A 172 -6.00 -11.21 0.49
C GLY A 172 -5.65 -11.17 1.98
N PHE A 173 -6.10 -12.17 2.73
CA PHE A 173 -5.68 -12.37 4.11
C PHE A 173 -5.25 -13.82 4.37
N LYS A 174 -4.09 -13.99 4.99
CA LYS A 174 -3.53 -15.26 5.46
C LYS A 174 -3.58 -15.26 6.99
N PRO A 175 -4.54 -15.95 7.62
CA PRO A 175 -4.63 -16.01 9.07
C PRO A 175 -3.45 -16.78 9.68
N ASN A 176 -3.18 -16.53 10.96
CA ASN A 176 -2.12 -17.16 11.73
C ASN A 176 -2.68 -18.02 12.89
N ASN A 177 -1.80 -18.75 13.58
CA ASN A 177 -2.08 -19.33 14.89
C ASN A 177 -1.21 -18.62 15.95
N PRO A 178 -1.75 -17.63 16.69
CA PRO A 178 -1.05 -16.98 17.79
C PRO A 178 -0.73 -17.89 18.98
N GLY A 179 -1.50 -18.97 19.19
CA GLY A 179 -1.43 -19.80 20.38
C GLY A 179 -1.74 -19.02 21.66
N LYS A 180 -0.84 -19.09 22.65
CA LYS A 180 -1.05 -18.49 23.98
C LYS A 180 -0.31 -17.17 24.14
N VAL A 181 -1.02 -16.14 24.59
CA VAL A 181 -0.50 -14.76 24.72
C VAL A 181 -0.76 -14.21 26.11
N GLU A 182 0.10 -13.30 26.56
CA GLU A 182 -0.18 -12.53 27.79
C GLU A 182 -1.23 -11.44 27.49
N PRO A 183 -2.16 -11.15 28.41
CA PRO A 183 -3.02 -9.97 28.28
C PRO A 183 -2.18 -8.69 28.12
N GLY A 184 -2.58 -7.82 27.20
CA GLY A 184 -1.85 -6.60 26.83
C GLY A 184 -0.67 -6.82 25.87
N GLN A 185 -0.26 -8.07 25.63
CA GLN A 185 0.78 -8.38 24.63
C GLN A 185 0.18 -8.36 23.22
N THR A 186 0.91 -7.76 22.28
CA THR A 186 0.58 -7.82 20.86
C THR A 186 0.94 -9.16 20.25
N PHE A 187 0.13 -9.66 19.32
CA PHE A 187 0.35 -10.94 18.63
C PHE A 187 -0.13 -10.90 17.19
N LEU A 188 0.50 -11.67 16.31
CA LEU A 188 0.19 -11.71 14.89
C LEU A 188 -1.13 -12.45 14.62
N LEU A 189 -2.15 -11.72 14.15
CA LEU A 189 -3.42 -12.30 13.70
C LEU A 189 -3.30 -12.96 12.32
N GLY A 190 -2.48 -12.37 11.45
CA GLY A 190 -2.25 -12.84 10.09
C GLY A 190 -1.56 -11.79 9.24
N ALA A 191 -1.39 -12.10 7.96
CA ALA A 191 -0.86 -11.18 6.97
C ALA A 191 -1.98 -10.72 6.03
N ILE A 192 -2.03 -9.42 5.75
CA ILE A 192 -2.77 -8.86 4.63
C ILE A 192 -1.85 -8.77 3.41
N ARG A 193 -2.43 -8.98 2.24
CA ARG A 193 -1.78 -8.87 0.95
C ARG A 193 -2.63 -8.01 0.03
N HIS A 194 -2.00 -7.16 -0.76
CA HIS A 194 -2.65 -6.50 -1.89
C HIS A 194 -1.88 -6.82 -3.17
N ASN A 195 -2.54 -7.51 -4.10
CA ASN A 195 -2.08 -7.62 -5.48
C ASN A 195 -2.56 -6.37 -6.19
N ASN A 196 -1.74 -5.32 -6.13
CA ASN A 196 -2.08 -4.07 -6.77
C ASN A 196 -1.71 -4.16 -8.24
N LEU A 197 -2.70 -4.48 -9.06
CA LEU A 197 -2.54 -4.76 -10.49
C LEU A 197 -3.35 -3.76 -11.31
N PRO A 198 -2.83 -3.31 -12.47
CA PRO A 198 -3.61 -2.48 -13.37
C PRO A 198 -4.90 -3.19 -13.78
N ILE A 199 -6.02 -2.51 -13.56
CA ILE A 199 -7.35 -2.92 -14.00
C ILE A 199 -7.92 -1.92 -15.00
N GLN A 200 -8.88 -2.37 -15.79
CA GLN A 200 -9.66 -1.48 -16.65
C GLN A 200 -10.47 -0.51 -15.80
N GLN A 201 -10.63 0.72 -16.28
CA GLN A 201 -11.52 1.68 -15.64
C GLN A 201 -12.96 1.17 -15.70
N ALA A 202 -13.63 1.13 -14.55
CA ALA A 202 -15.04 0.79 -14.47
C ALA A 202 -15.87 1.69 -15.40
N LYS A 203 -16.79 1.07 -16.17
CA LYS A 203 -17.60 1.79 -17.17
C LYS A 203 -18.72 2.63 -16.55
N GLU A 204 -19.18 2.27 -15.36
CA GLU A 204 -20.16 3.06 -14.62
C GLU A 204 -19.48 4.04 -13.66
N GLY A 205 -20.10 5.21 -13.53
CA GLY A 205 -19.70 6.27 -12.61
C GLY A 205 -18.96 7.40 -13.29
N ALA A 206 -19.08 8.61 -12.74
CA ALA A 206 -18.62 9.83 -13.41
C ALA A 206 -17.11 9.83 -13.63
N LEU A 207 -16.32 9.31 -12.68
CA LEU A 207 -14.86 9.17 -12.75
C LEU A 207 -14.39 7.70 -12.74
N GLY A 208 -15.32 6.74 -12.74
CA GLY A 208 -15.07 5.33 -12.43
C GLY A 208 -15.44 5.00 -10.98
N GLN A 209 -14.98 3.84 -10.48
CA GLN A 209 -15.32 3.32 -9.15
C GLN A 209 -14.04 3.05 -8.33
N PRO A 210 -13.31 4.10 -7.89
CA PRO A 210 -11.99 3.94 -7.27
C PRO A 210 -12.04 3.40 -5.83
N TYR A 211 -13.22 3.19 -5.24
CA TYR A 211 -13.30 2.66 -3.87
C TYR A 211 -13.85 1.24 -3.88
N LEU A 212 -13.13 0.31 -3.24
CA LEU A 212 -13.64 -1.00 -2.85
C LEU A 212 -13.93 -0.99 -1.35
N VAL A 213 -15.17 -1.24 -0.96
CA VAL A 213 -15.55 -1.42 0.44
C VAL A 213 -15.86 -2.89 0.69
N SER A 214 -15.33 -3.46 1.77
CA SER A 214 -15.58 -4.85 2.18
C SER A 214 -15.24 -5.01 3.67
N SER A 215 -15.13 -6.23 4.16
CA SER A 215 -14.68 -6.53 5.52
C SER A 215 -13.77 -7.75 5.57
N LEU A 216 -12.82 -7.71 6.50
CA LEU A 216 -12.13 -8.90 6.98
C LEU A 216 -12.97 -9.48 8.11
N ASN A 217 -13.56 -10.65 7.91
CA ASN A 217 -14.29 -11.33 8.98
C ASN A 217 -13.32 -12.26 9.70
N LEU A 218 -13.25 -12.16 11.02
CA LEU A 218 -12.37 -12.97 11.87
C LEU A 218 -13.18 -13.77 12.87
N ARG A 219 -12.73 -14.99 13.14
CA ARG A 219 -13.34 -15.91 14.11
C ARG A 219 -12.24 -16.58 14.95
N PHE A 220 -12.52 -16.74 16.25
CA PHE A 220 -11.58 -17.23 17.26
C PHE A 220 -12.27 -18.31 18.12
N THR A 221 -12.56 -19.48 17.55
CA THR A 221 -13.37 -20.52 18.22
C THR A 221 -12.75 -21.09 19.50
N ASP A 222 -11.42 -21.09 19.60
CA ASP A 222 -10.70 -21.55 20.80
C ASP A 222 -10.78 -20.51 21.94
N LEU A 223 -10.82 -19.23 21.57
CA LEU A 223 -10.95 -18.11 22.48
C LEU A 223 -12.39 -17.94 22.97
N ILE A 224 -13.33 -17.96 22.03
CA ILE A 224 -14.76 -17.71 22.22
C ILE A 224 -15.53 -18.97 21.74
N PRO A 225 -16.00 -19.83 22.67
CA PRO A 225 -16.79 -20.99 22.29
C PRO A 225 -18.04 -20.60 21.50
N GLY A 226 -18.24 -21.22 20.34
CA GLY A 226 -19.40 -20.92 19.47
C GLY A 226 -19.27 -19.61 18.69
N ASP A 227 -18.07 -19.03 18.57
CA ASP A 227 -17.82 -17.83 17.79
C ASP A 227 -18.38 -17.95 16.35
N THR A 228 -19.31 -17.07 15.98
CA THR A 228 -19.89 -16.97 14.63
C THR A 228 -19.09 -16.08 13.67
N GLY A 229 -18.06 -15.42 14.18
CA GLY A 229 -17.23 -14.43 13.50
C GLY A 229 -17.67 -12.99 13.74
N GLU A 230 -16.77 -12.05 13.49
CA GLU A 230 -17.02 -10.62 13.52
C GLU A 230 -16.37 -9.91 12.33
N SER A 231 -17.09 -8.94 11.77
CA SER A 231 -16.61 -8.12 10.65
C SER A 231 -15.75 -6.95 11.11
N PHE A 232 -14.57 -6.83 10.51
CA PHE A 232 -13.71 -5.66 10.55
C PHE A 232 -13.73 -5.00 9.17
N PRO A 233 -14.63 -4.02 8.93
CA PRO A 233 -14.73 -3.33 7.65
C PRO A 233 -13.45 -2.61 7.27
N PHE A 234 -13.18 -2.60 5.96
CA PHE A 234 -12.11 -1.83 5.35
C PHE A 234 -12.58 -1.13 4.08
N ILE A 235 -11.85 -0.09 3.70
CA ILE A 235 -12.00 0.61 2.45
C ILE A 235 -10.65 0.58 1.74
N ASN A 236 -10.65 0.11 0.50
CA ASN A 236 -9.55 0.28 -0.40
C ASN A 236 -9.84 1.45 -1.35
N HIS A 237 -8.86 2.32 -1.51
CA HIS A 237 -8.85 3.36 -2.53
C HIS A 237 -7.85 2.95 -3.59
N GLU A 238 -8.41 2.57 -4.73
CA GLU A 238 -7.71 2.24 -5.96
C GLU A 238 -7.55 3.48 -6.82
N THR A 239 -6.31 3.93 -6.89
CA THR A 239 -5.94 5.18 -7.51
C THR A 239 -5.88 5.06 -9.02
N PHE A 240 -5.96 6.21 -9.69
CA PHE A 240 -5.81 6.27 -11.13
C PHE A 240 -4.33 6.26 -11.53
N ASN A 241 -3.95 5.22 -12.26
CA ASN A 241 -2.62 5.08 -12.83
C ASN A 241 -2.29 6.18 -13.85
N THR A 242 -1.00 6.50 -13.95
CA THR A 242 -0.45 7.38 -14.99
C THR A 242 0.40 6.58 -15.96
N LEU A 243 0.40 6.97 -17.23
CA LEU A 243 1.17 6.33 -18.30
C LEU A 243 2.35 7.20 -18.73
N ALA A 244 2.12 8.50 -18.91
CA ALA A 244 3.19 9.42 -19.27
C ALA A 244 4.16 9.63 -18.09
N SER A 245 5.39 10.03 -18.40
CA SER A 245 6.35 10.39 -17.34
C SER A 245 5.76 11.50 -16.47
N THR A 246 5.76 11.33 -15.16
CA THR A 246 5.02 12.20 -14.22
C THR A 246 5.98 12.95 -13.31
N ILE A 247 5.77 14.26 -13.17
CA ILE A 247 6.45 15.09 -12.19
C ILE A 247 5.59 15.31 -10.94
N ILE A 248 6.23 15.21 -9.77
CA ILE A 248 5.61 15.44 -8.47
C ILE A 248 6.42 16.47 -7.72
N TYR A 249 5.74 17.48 -7.18
CA TYR A 249 6.39 18.57 -6.47
C TYR A 249 7.11 18.06 -5.22
N ARG A 250 8.40 18.37 -5.15
CA ARG A 250 9.23 18.26 -3.96
C ARG A 250 10.31 19.31 -4.05
N LYS A 251 10.32 20.25 -3.11
CA LYS A 251 11.37 21.26 -3.05
C LYS A 251 12.75 20.58 -2.98
N GLY A 252 13.68 21.00 -3.84
CA GLY A 252 14.98 20.34 -4.00
C GLY A 252 14.93 19.09 -4.88
N GLY A 253 13.92 18.97 -5.75
CA GLY A 253 13.82 17.97 -6.80
C GLY A 253 14.92 18.11 -7.86
N ALA A 254 14.97 17.17 -8.80
CA ALA A 254 15.95 17.18 -9.89
C ALA A 254 15.49 17.94 -11.14
N TYR A 255 14.21 18.35 -11.18
CA TYR A 255 13.57 18.92 -12.36
C TYR A 255 12.90 20.27 -12.09
N VAL A 256 12.86 21.09 -13.13
CA VAL A 256 12.07 22.33 -13.21
C VAL A 256 11.21 22.33 -14.46
N LYS A 257 10.09 23.05 -14.43
CA LYS A 257 9.33 23.37 -15.64
C LYS A 257 10.14 24.36 -16.49
N THR A 258 10.07 24.23 -17.80
CA THR A 258 10.89 25.01 -18.72
C THR A 258 10.13 25.35 -20.01
N ALA A 259 10.64 26.31 -20.78
CA ALA A 259 10.21 26.45 -22.17
C ALA A 259 10.86 25.36 -23.01
N GLY A 260 10.13 24.77 -23.96
CA GLY A 260 10.73 23.86 -24.94
C GLY A 260 11.80 24.57 -25.77
N GLU A 261 12.89 23.89 -26.11
CA GLU A 261 13.93 24.43 -26.99
C GLU A 261 13.52 24.18 -28.46
N PRO A 262 13.22 25.24 -29.25
CA PRO A 262 12.71 25.08 -30.62
C PRO A 262 13.67 24.29 -31.52
N GLY A 263 13.12 23.49 -32.44
CA GLY A 263 13.90 22.72 -33.42
C GLY A 263 14.68 21.52 -32.85
N THR A 264 14.66 21.30 -31.54
CA THR A 264 15.35 20.15 -30.92
C THR A 264 14.54 18.86 -31.00
N GLY A 265 13.21 18.96 -31.05
CA GLY A 265 12.31 17.81 -30.92
C GLY A 265 12.34 17.16 -29.53
N SER A 266 12.90 17.84 -28.52
CA SER A 266 12.93 17.33 -27.14
C SER A 266 11.59 17.55 -26.43
N CYS A 267 11.00 18.72 -26.61
CA CYS A 267 9.67 19.07 -26.12
C CYS A 267 9.13 20.25 -26.94
N SER A 268 7.86 20.22 -27.32
CA SER A 268 7.25 21.34 -28.06
C SER A 268 7.22 22.61 -27.22
N SER A 269 7.57 23.74 -27.83
CA SER A 269 7.40 25.07 -27.23
C SER A 269 5.95 25.36 -26.85
N ASP A 270 4.98 24.69 -27.49
CA ASP A 270 3.56 24.90 -27.22
C ASP A 270 3.16 24.45 -25.81
N PHE A 271 3.80 23.40 -25.27
CA PHE A 271 3.65 23.04 -23.85
C PHE A 271 4.21 24.16 -22.97
N GLY A 272 5.49 24.47 -23.17
CA GLY A 272 6.22 25.51 -22.45
C GLY A 272 6.06 25.46 -20.92
N LEU A 273 6.17 26.64 -20.29
CA LEU A 273 6.07 26.82 -18.83
C LEU A 273 4.65 26.68 -18.30
N ASN A 274 3.64 26.95 -19.13
CA ASN A 274 2.22 26.96 -18.73
C ASN A 274 1.56 25.58 -18.85
N GLY A 275 2.19 24.68 -19.60
CA GLY A 275 1.70 23.36 -19.91
C GLY A 275 0.40 23.38 -20.72
N TRP A 276 0.01 22.21 -21.21
CA TRP A 276 -1.26 21.96 -21.86
C TRP A 276 -2.20 21.23 -20.92
N ASP A 277 -3.44 21.69 -20.84
CA ASP A 277 -4.52 20.95 -20.20
C ASP A 277 -4.59 19.54 -20.77
N ALA A 278 -4.52 18.51 -19.94
CA ALA A 278 -4.50 17.11 -20.36
C ALA A 278 -5.82 16.66 -21.01
N THR A 279 -6.90 17.42 -20.84
CA THR A 279 -8.24 17.12 -21.36
C THR A 279 -8.54 17.76 -22.72
N GLN A 280 -7.72 18.73 -23.13
CA GLN A 280 -7.94 19.39 -24.41
C GLN A 280 -7.71 18.43 -25.58
N LYS A 281 -8.37 18.68 -26.71
CA LYS A 281 -8.14 17.89 -27.94
C LYS A 281 -7.29 18.69 -28.91
N ILE A 282 -6.17 18.12 -29.33
CA ILE A 282 -5.34 18.60 -30.42
C ILE A 282 -5.50 17.62 -31.58
N ASN A 283 -6.03 18.09 -32.71
CA ASN A 283 -6.34 17.25 -33.89
C ASN A 283 -7.08 15.95 -33.52
N GLY A 284 -8.03 16.05 -32.59
CA GLY A 284 -8.86 14.93 -32.11
C GLY A 284 -8.20 14.01 -31.07
N LYS A 285 -6.93 14.21 -30.71
CA LYS A 285 -6.18 13.40 -29.71
C LYS A 285 -5.90 14.20 -28.44
N LEU A 286 -5.67 13.50 -27.33
CA LEU A 286 -5.26 14.13 -26.07
C LEU A 286 -3.74 14.41 -26.08
N PRO A 287 -3.24 15.42 -25.35
CA PRO A 287 -1.80 15.68 -25.21
C PRO A 287 -1.01 14.44 -24.83
N ARG A 288 -1.55 13.61 -23.92
CA ARG A 288 -0.93 12.35 -23.50
C ARG A 288 -0.59 11.45 -24.68
N ASP A 289 -1.49 11.31 -25.67
CA ASP A 289 -1.30 10.39 -26.78
C ASP A 289 -0.08 10.78 -27.62
N TYR A 290 0.18 12.08 -27.73
CA TYR A 290 1.37 12.62 -28.38
C TYR A 290 2.64 12.46 -27.54
N VAL A 291 2.55 12.67 -26.23
CA VAL A 291 3.68 12.46 -25.30
C VAL A 291 4.11 10.99 -25.31
N LEU A 292 3.15 10.07 -25.29
CA LEU A 292 3.41 8.62 -25.35
C LEU A 292 3.97 8.21 -26.71
N SER A 293 3.45 8.74 -27.82
CA SER A 293 4.00 8.40 -29.16
C SER A 293 5.38 8.99 -29.37
N GLY A 294 5.69 10.08 -28.66
CA GLY A 294 6.95 10.79 -28.76
C GLY A 294 7.09 11.56 -30.08
N ASP A 295 6.02 11.71 -30.86
CA ASP A 295 6.13 12.30 -32.19
C ASP A 295 6.12 13.83 -32.11
N THR A 296 5.13 14.46 -32.75
CA THR A 296 4.97 15.91 -33.00
C THR A 296 5.33 16.83 -31.83
N TYR A 297 5.18 16.37 -30.58
CA TYR A 297 5.34 17.19 -29.38
C TYR A 297 6.57 16.87 -28.51
N GLY A 298 7.43 15.96 -28.99
CA GLY A 298 8.80 15.77 -28.50
C GLY A 298 9.06 14.50 -27.67
N ARG A 299 10.35 14.16 -27.52
CA ARG A 299 10.86 13.03 -26.72
C ARG A 299 11.93 13.49 -25.74
N PRO A 300 11.97 12.98 -24.50
CA PRO A 300 13.03 13.31 -23.57
C PRO A 300 14.41 12.97 -24.14
N LYS A 301 15.29 13.96 -24.25
CA LYS A 301 16.67 13.78 -24.71
C LYS A 301 17.57 14.97 -24.36
N TYR A 302 18.88 14.76 -24.48
CA TYR A 302 19.84 15.85 -24.52
C TYR A 302 19.69 16.67 -25.81
N THR A 303 19.65 17.99 -25.68
CA THR A 303 19.66 18.93 -26.80
C THR A 303 21.09 19.36 -27.13
N ALA A 304 21.27 20.08 -28.24
CA ALA A 304 22.58 20.60 -28.63
C ALA A 304 23.15 21.62 -27.63
N SER A 305 22.32 22.22 -26.76
CA SER A 305 22.77 23.09 -25.67
C SER A 305 23.37 22.33 -24.49
N GLY A 306 23.26 20.99 -24.49
CA GLY A 306 23.63 20.13 -23.37
C GLY A 306 22.52 19.96 -22.32
N ALA A 307 21.37 20.63 -22.48
CA ALA A 307 20.22 20.45 -21.58
C ALA A 307 19.50 19.13 -21.86
N PHE A 308 19.08 18.42 -20.82
CA PHE A 308 18.12 17.31 -20.97
C PHE A 308 16.70 17.83 -20.74
N ILE A 309 15.86 17.78 -21.77
CA ILE A 309 14.49 18.32 -21.77
C ILE A 309 13.54 17.26 -22.32
N GLY A 310 12.31 17.21 -21.79
CA GLY A 310 11.24 16.38 -22.34
C GLY A 310 9.84 16.78 -21.83
N PRO A 311 8.78 16.23 -22.42
CA PRO A 311 7.42 16.40 -21.92
C PRO A 311 7.13 15.50 -20.71
N ALA A 312 6.46 16.02 -19.69
CA ALA A 312 6.01 15.26 -18.52
C ALA A 312 4.64 15.74 -18.00
N TYR A 313 3.88 14.83 -17.44
CA TYR A 313 2.60 15.07 -16.79
C TYR A 313 2.77 15.64 -15.38
N GLU A 314 1.95 16.60 -15.01
CA GLU A 314 1.72 16.99 -13.61
C GLU A 314 0.22 16.81 -13.32
N PRO A 315 -0.16 16.06 -12.27
CA PRO A 315 -1.54 16.01 -11.82
C PRO A 315 -2.06 17.37 -11.32
N ASP A 316 -3.38 17.49 -11.18
CA ASP A 316 -3.97 18.69 -10.59
C ASP A 316 -3.53 18.82 -9.11
N PRO A 317 -2.86 19.92 -8.71
CA PRO A 317 -2.53 20.13 -7.32
C PRO A 317 -3.81 20.35 -6.50
N VAL A 318 -3.81 19.91 -5.24
CA VAL A 318 -4.88 20.25 -4.28
C VAL A 318 -5.01 21.77 -4.15
N ASN A 319 -3.87 22.47 -4.15
CA ASN A 319 -3.79 23.92 -4.13
C ASN A 319 -2.75 24.42 -5.15
N ALA A 320 -3.19 25.14 -6.18
CA ALA A 320 -2.30 25.64 -7.22
C ALA A 320 -1.26 26.66 -6.71
N ALA A 321 -1.56 27.37 -5.62
CA ALA A 321 -0.65 28.32 -4.98
C ALA A 321 0.39 27.64 -4.07
N ASP A 322 0.10 26.42 -3.60
CA ASP A 322 0.97 25.66 -2.71
C ASP A 322 0.94 24.16 -3.06
N ARG A 323 1.87 23.77 -3.93
CA ARG A 323 2.03 22.39 -4.39
C ARG A 323 2.49 21.43 -3.30
N SER A 324 2.97 21.92 -2.16
CA SER A 324 3.39 21.03 -1.06
C SER A 324 2.21 20.28 -0.43
N GLN A 325 0.98 20.72 -0.68
CA GLN A 325 -0.26 20.09 -0.21
C GLN A 325 -0.66 18.85 -1.01
N GLY A 326 0.12 18.48 -2.03
CA GLY A 326 -0.10 17.29 -2.83
C GLY A 326 -1.08 17.50 -3.98
N TYR A 327 -1.66 16.39 -4.45
CA TYR A 327 -2.37 16.31 -5.72
C TYR A 327 -3.72 15.60 -5.55
N VAL A 328 -4.67 15.94 -6.41
CA VAL A 328 -5.95 15.24 -6.49
C VAL A 328 -5.79 14.03 -7.42
N ASN A 329 -6.06 12.83 -6.91
CA ASN A 329 -5.99 11.62 -7.73
C ASN A 329 -7.19 11.55 -8.68
N LYS A 330 -6.93 11.68 -9.98
CA LYS A 330 -7.92 11.69 -11.07
C LYS A 330 -7.29 11.07 -12.33
N PRO A 331 -8.08 10.53 -13.27
CA PRO A 331 -7.54 9.92 -14.48
C PRO A 331 -6.71 10.91 -15.31
N GLU A 332 -5.52 10.51 -15.74
CA GLU A 332 -4.60 11.34 -16.55
C GLU A 332 -5.28 11.93 -17.80
N SER A 333 -6.23 11.22 -18.42
CA SER A 333 -7.00 11.70 -19.59
C SER A 333 -8.01 12.81 -19.28
N ARG A 334 -8.23 13.10 -18.00
CA ARG A 334 -9.36 13.88 -17.51
C ARG A 334 -8.96 14.99 -16.54
N SER A 335 -7.68 15.15 -16.26
CA SER A 335 -7.16 16.14 -15.30
C SER A 335 -5.67 16.35 -15.45
N GLY A 336 -5.16 17.44 -14.88
CA GLY A 336 -3.73 17.76 -14.87
C GLY A 336 -3.27 18.37 -16.19
N ARG A 337 -1.95 18.49 -16.34
CA ARG A 337 -1.33 19.21 -17.47
C ARG A 337 -0.03 18.55 -17.93
N MET A 338 0.27 18.66 -19.21
CA MET A 338 1.56 18.26 -19.80
C MET A 338 2.48 19.47 -19.92
N TYR A 339 3.67 19.41 -19.35
CA TYR A 339 4.68 20.47 -19.37
C TYR A 339 5.95 20.02 -20.07
N CYS A 340 6.75 20.99 -20.54
CA CYS A 340 8.16 20.75 -20.73
C CYS A 340 8.89 20.84 -19.40
N VAL A 341 9.78 19.87 -19.14
CA VAL A 341 10.61 19.83 -17.94
C VAL A 341 12.07 19.67 -18.30
N LYS A 342 12.95 20.30 -17.52
CA LYS A 342 14.41 20.27 -17.68
C LYS A 342 15.06 19.63 -16.47
N TYR A 343 16.01 18.73 -16.71
CA TYR A 343 16.88 18.21 -15.66
C TYR A 343 17.89 19.28 -15.23
N VAL A 344 17.95 19.56 -13.94
CA VAL A 344 18.87 20.54 -13.31
C VAL A 344 19.73 19.93 -12.20
N GLY A 345 19.58 18.62 -11.95
CA GLY A 345 20.28 17.91 -10.88
C GLY A 345 19.53 17.98 -9.54
N GLU A 346 19.69 16.93 -8.74
CA GLU A 346 19.08 16.82 -7.41
C GLU A 346 19.42 18.04 -6.53
N GLY A 347 18.42 18.59 -5.84
CA GLY A 347 18.59 19.76 -4.97
C GLY A 347 18.43 21.11 -5.68
N ASN A 348 18.48 21.15 -7.03
CA ASN A 348 18.45 22.39 -7.80
C ASN A 348 17.09 22.71 -8.43
N GLY A 349 16.13 21.77 -8.35
CA GLY A 349 14.78 21.91 -8.88
C GLY A 349 13.69 21.83 -7.82
N ASP A 350 12.46 21.68 -8.30
CA ASP A 350 11.24 21.68 -7.48
C ASP A 350 10.40 20.42 -7.67
N TYR A 351 10.83 19.51 -8.55
CA TYR A 351 10.07 18.31 -8.88
C TYR A 351 10.96 17.06 -8.93
N ASP A 352 10.43 15.97 -8.38
CA ASP A 352 10.85 14.63 -8.74
C ASP A 352 10.15 14.20 -10.02
N LEU A 353 10.77 13.25 -10.74
CA LEU A 353 10.21 12.67 -11.95
C LEU A 353 10.17 11.16 -11.83
N TYR A 354 9.04 10.59 -12.26
CA TYR A 354 8.79 9.17 -12.40
C TYR A 354 8.61 8.86 -13.88
N SER A 355 9.50 8.04 -14.45
CA SER A 355 9.56 7.81 -15.89
C SER A 355 8.44 6.91 -16.39
N GLN A 356 8.01 7.10 -17.63
CA GLN A 356 7.16 6.15 -18.34
C GLN A 356 7.76 4.73 -18.23
N TYR A 357 6.90 3.74 -18.02
CA TYR A 357 7.24 2.33 -17.92
C TYR A 357 6.61 1.52 -19.06
N TYR A 358 6.79 0.20 -19.02
CA TYR A 358 6.01 -0.70 -19.86
C TYR A 358 4.52 -0.52 -19.60
N ASN A 359 3.77 -0.24 -20.67
CA ASN A 359 2.31 -0.19 -20.65
C ASN A 359 1.76 -1.44 -21.35
N GLY A 360 1.85 -2.56 -20.65
CA GLY A 360 1.31 -3.85 -21.06
C GLY A 360 0.43 -4.43 -19.97
N GLY A 361 -0.15 -5.59 -20.25
CA GLY A 361 -0.78 -6.40 -19.21
C GLY A 361 0.27 -6.81 -18.17
N ALA A 362 -0.16 -7.06 -16.93
CA ALA A 362 0.77 -7.24 -15.82
C ALA A 362 1.76 -8.42 -16.05
N GLU A 363 1.28 -9.51 -16.67
CA GLU A 363 2.09 -10.68 -17.03
C GLU A 363 2.64 -10.65 -18.47
N GLN A 364 2.40 -9.56 -19.22
CA GLN A 364 2.71 -9.51 -20.63
C GLN A 364 4.23 -9.45 -20.87
N PRO A 365 4.80 -10.38 -21.66
CA PRO A 365 6.24 -10.37 -21.92
C PRO A 365 6.71 -9.06 -22.54
N HIS A 366 7.73 -8.44 -21.92
CA HIS A 366 8.22 -7.13 -22.35
C HIS A 366 8.79 -7.12 -23.77
N ASN A 367 9.30 -8.25 -24.27
CA ASN A 367 9.80 -8.37 -25.64
C ASN A 367 8.69 -8.27 -26.71
N GLN A 368 7.42 -8.36 -26.32
CA GLN A 368 6.27 -8.15 -27.21
C GLN A 368 5.86 -6.67 -27.29
N LEU A 369 6.33 -5.85 -26.35
CA LEU A 369 6.04 -4.42 -26.19
C LEU A 369 7.12 -3.59 -26.88
N VAL A 370 6.91 -3.30 -28.17
CA VAL A 370 7.95 -2.69 -29.03
C VAL A 370 7.71 -1.22 -29.39
N LYS A 371 6.52 -0.69 -29.13
CA LYS A 371 6.19 0.70 -29.50
C LYS A 371 6.70 1.70 -28.47
N GLU A 372 6.93 2.93 -28.91
CA GLU A 372 7.30 4.05 -28.04
C GLU A 372 6.27 4.29 -26.91
N GLN A 373 4.97 4.11 -27.17
CA GLN A 373 3.90 4.34 -26.20
C GLN A 373 3.87 3.34 -25.04
N VAL A 374 4.52 2.18 -25.21
CA VAL A 374 4.45 1.05 -24.27
C VAL A 374 5.81 0.62 -23.76
N THR A 375 6.86 1.37 -24.08
CA THR A 375 8.24 1.09 -23.65
C THR A 375 8.73 2.14 -22.67
N PRO A 376 9.68 1.82 -21.78
CA PRO A 376 10.22 2.79 -20.84
C PRO A 376 10.94 3.95 -21.53
N ARG A 377 10.93 5.13 -20.90
CA ARG A 377 11.70 6.30 -21.34
C ARG A 377 12.79 6.65 -20.35
N PHE A 378 13.99 6.94 -20.87
CA PHE A 378 15.10 7.37 -20.03
C PHE A 378 14.93 8.83 -19.58
N TRP A 379 15.26 9.07 -18.31
CA TRP A 379 15.26 10.38 -17.68
C TRP A 379 16.39 10.44 -16.63
N PRO A 380 17.35 11.39 -16.72
CA PRO A 380 18.45 11.49 -15.75
C PRO A 380 17.95 11.78 -14.34
N GLY A 381 18.29 10.93 -13.36
CA GLY A 381 17.90 11.17 -11.96
C GLY A 381 16.40 11.03 -11.67
N ALA A 382 15.65 10.33 -12.53
CA ALA A 382 14.29 9.87 -12.19
C ALA A 382 14.31 9.03 -10.89
N LYS A 383 13.28 9.19 -10.06
CA LYS A 383 13.16 8.48 -8.77
C LYS A 383 12.67 7.05 -8.90
N GLY A 384 12.10 6.73 -10.06
CA GLY A 384 11.54 5.43 -10.39
C GLY A 384 10.70 5.56 -11.65
N ASN A 385 9.86 4.58 -11.90
CA ASN A 385 8.88 4.63 -12.97
C ASN A 385 7.49 5.05 -12.45
N VAL A 386 6.54 5.30 -13.36
CA VAL A 386 5.18 5.76 -13.03
C VAL A 386 4.42 4.87 -12.04
N ASN A 387 4.69 3.55 -12.00
CA ASN A 387 4.06 2.63 -11.04
C ASN A 387 4.69 2.72 -9.63
N GLN A 388 5.84 3.38 -9.51
CA GLN A 388 6.53 3.64 -8.24
C GLN A 388 6.28 5.06 -7.74
N ASN A 389 5.41 5.81 -8.41
CA ASN A 389 5.06 7.15 -8.04
C ASN A 389 4.07 7.12 -6.85
N PRO A 390 4.38 7.72 -5.68
CA PRO A 390 3.47 7.74 -4.54
C PRO A 390 2.09 8.35 -4.82
N TYR A 391 1.95 9.14 -5.89
CA TYR A 391 0.65 9.65 -6.35
C TYR A 391 -0.33 8.57 -6.81
N VAL A 392 0.19 7.42 -7.26
CA VAL A 392 -0.60 6.26 -7.70
C VAL A 392 -0.54 5.14 -6.66
N ASP A 393 -0.05 5.37 -5.45
CA ASP A 393 -0.09 4.32 -4.44
C ASP A 393 -1.54 4.13 -3.96
N ASP A 394 -1.97 2.87 -3.97
CA ASP A 394 -3.23 2.45 -3.40
C ASP A 394 -3.18 2.38 -1.88
N SER A 395 -4.36 2.34 -1.27
CA SER A 395 -4.47 2.19 0.18
C SER A 395 -5.56 1.19 0.56
N VAL A 396 -5.38 0.51 1.69
CA VAL A 396 -6.38 -0.32 2.36
C VAL A 396 -6.48 0.13 3.81
N LYS A 397 -7.61 0.69 4.21
CA LYS A 397 -7.84 1.26 5.55
C LYS A 397 -8.90 0.50 6.31
N LEU A 398 -8.57 -0.01 7.49
CA LEU A 398 -9.55 -0.53 8.44
C LEU A 398 -10.40 0.63 8.99
N THR A 399 -11.72 0.51 8.95
CA THR A 399 -12.64 1.51 9.52
C THR A 399 -13.15 1.12 10.90
N LYS A 400 -12.84 -0.10 11.36
CA LYS A 400 -13.08 -0.59 12.71
C LYS A 400 -11.88 -1.39 13.18
N THR A 401 -11.37 -1.10 14.38
CA THR A 401 -10.24 -1.81 15.00
C THR A 401 -10.53 -2.36 16.39
N THR A 402 -11.72 -2.12 16.94
CA THR A 402 -12.13 -2.64 18.25
C THR A 402 -13.23 -3.65 18.06
N SER A 403 -13.12 -4.81 18.69
CA SER A 403 -14.19 -5.81 18.70
C SER A 403 -15.37 -5.32 19.54
N ASP A 404 -16.58 -5.52 19.04
CA ASP A 404 -17.82 -5.24 19.79
C ASP A 404 -18.05 -6.28 20.90
N ARG A 405 -17.33 -7.40 20.82
CA ARG A 405 -17.52 -8.57 21.66
C ARG A 405 -16.53 -8.59 22.80
N THR A 406 -16.96 -9.13 23.92
CA THR A 406 -16.12 -9.43 25.07
C THR A 406 -16.17 -10.91 25.37
N PHE A 407 -15.17 -11.41 26.07
CA PHE A 407 -15.12 -12.80 26.51
C PHE A 407 -14.48 -12.91 27.89
N THR A 408 -14.86 -13.95 28.63
CA THR A 408 -14.36 -14.19 29.98
C THR A 408 -13.36 -15.33 29.98
N LYS A 409 -12.16 -15.10 30.53
CA LYS A 409 -11.16 -16.12 30.81
C LYS A 409 -10.58 -15.87 32.19
N ASN A 410 -10.37 -16.94 32.96
CA ASN A 410 -9.75 -16.85 34.29
C ASN A 410 -10.44 -15.82 35.21
N GLY A 411 -11.78 -15.72 35.13
CA GLY A 411 -12.58 -14.81 35.96
C GLY A 411 -12.55 -13.33 35.56
N ARG A 412 -11.87 -12.97 34.46
CA ARG A 412 -11.75 -11.59 33.96
C ARG A 412 -12.38 -11.46 32.58
N THR A 413 -12.97 -10.30 32.31
CA THR A 413 -13.56 -9.96 31.02
C THR A 413 -12.53 -9.24 30.15
N TYR A 414 -12.40 -9.67 28.90
CA TYR A 414 -11.45 -9.10 27.95
C TYR A 414 -12.13 -8.73 26.63
N ARG A 415 -11.44 -7.89 25.86
CA ARG A 415 -11.80 -7.49 24.50
C ARG A 415 -10.59 -7.58 23.57
N LEU A 416 -10.86 -7.99 22.33
CA LEU A 416 -9.87 -7.96 21.26
C LEU A 416 -9.84 -6.58 20.59
N HIS A 417 -8.64 -6.04 20.37
CA HIS A 417 -8.41 -4.91 19.50
C HIS A 417 -7.45 -5.32 18.37
N LEU A 418 -7.77 -4.95 17.14
CA LEU A 418 -6.79 -4.89 16.06
C LEU A 418 -5.80 -3.78 16.41
N TRP A 419 -4.61 -4.19 16.84
CA TRP A 419 -3.51 -3.27 17.09
C TRP A 419 -3.07 -2.58 15.80
N GLY A 420 -3.33 -3.14 14.62
CA GLY A 420 -3.14 -2.47 13.33
C GLY A 420 -2.03 -3.09 12.50
N PHE A 421 -1.73 -2.45 11.37
CA PHE A 421 -0.75 -2.92 10.40
C PHE A 421 0.67 -2.46 10.72
N VAL A 422 1.62 -3.31 10.36
CA VAL A 422 3.04 -2.98 10.17
C VAL A 422 3.46 -3.56 8.82
N PRO A 423 4.27 -2.88 8.00
CA PRO A 423 4.84 -3.48 6.80
C PRO A 423 5.54 -4.81 7.12
N ALA A 424 5.34 -5.83 6.28
CA ALA A 424 6.09 -7.08 6.39
C ALA A 424 7.59 -6.87 6.13
N THR A 425 8.44 -7.82 6.50
CA THR A 425 9.89 -7.73 6.20
C THR A 425 10.13 -7.64 4.68
N ASN A 426 9.33 -8.36 3.90
CA ASN A 426 9.28 -8.33 2.44
C ASN A 426 8.06 -7.55 1.91
N ALA A 427 7.81 -6.36 2.48
CA ALA A 427 6.60 -5.57 2.27
C ALA A 427 6.22 -5.30 0.81
N VAL A 428 7.18 -5.17 -0.10
CA VAL A 428 6.91 -4.83 -1.51
C VAL A 428 7.65 -5.78 -2.44
N ASN A 429 6.92 -6.37 -3.38
CA ASN A 429 7.45 -7.25 -4.42
C ASN A 429 6.97 -6.75 -5.78
N PHE A 430 7.80 -5.98 -6.48
CA PHE A 430 7.48 -5.48 -7.81
C PHE A 430 7.29 -6.62 -8.81
N LEU A 431 6.28 -6.49 -9.66
CA LEU A 431 5.94 -7.53 -10.61
C LEU A 431 6.62 -7.30 -11.96
N THR A 432 7.11 -8.39 -12.52
CA THR A 432 7.65 -8.49 -13.88
C THR A 432 7.12 -9.79 -14.48
N PRO A 433 7.06 -9.92 -15.82
CA PRO A 433 6.59 -11.15 -16.44
C PRO A 433 7.29 -12.43 -15.94
N ASP A 434 8.53 -12.32 -15.48
CA ASP A 434 9.34 -13.46 -15.03
C ASP A 434 9.02 -13.93 -13.60
N ASN A 435 8.46 -13.08 -12.73
CA ASN A 435 8.34 -13.38 -11.30
C ASN A 435 6.91 -13.65 -10.79
N PHE A 436 5.87 -13.55 -11.63
CA PHE A 436 4.47 -13.82 -11.24
C PHE A 436 4.26 -15.19 -10.60
N ASN A 437 5.03 -16.18 -11.02
CA ASN A 437 4.93 -17.56 -10.51
C ASN A 437 5.76 -17.81 -9.24
N SER A 438 6.56 -16.84 -8.77
CA SER A 438 7.56 -17.04 -7.72
C SER A 438 7.59 -15.92 -6.69
N ILE A 439 6.46 -15.25 -6.46
CA ILE A 439 6.37 -14.22 -5.42
C ILE A 439 6.47 -14.88 -4.03
N PRO A 440 7.40 -14.45 -3.18
CA PRO A 440 7.55 -15.01 -1.83
C PRO A 440 6.31 -14.73 -0.99
N THR A 441 5.95 -15.66 -0.11
CA THR A 441 4.88 -15.41 0.87
C THR A 441 5.28 -14.32 1.87
N ALA A 442 4.29 -13.70 2.54
CA ALA A 442 4.54 -12.68 3.54
C ALA A 442 5.42 -13.17 4.70
N ASP A 443 6.44 -12.38 5.03
CA ASP A 443 7.31 -12.55 6.19
C ASP A 443 6.87 -11.59 7.31
N CYS A 444 6.09 -12.15 8.25
CA CYS A 444 5.54 -11.43 9.39
C CYS A 444 6.07 -12.01 10.71
N PRO A 445 6.73 -11.20 11.56
CA PRO A 445 7.15 -11.66 12.88
C PRO A 445 5.93 -11.86 13.80
N ALA A 446 6.08 -12.71 14.82
CA ALA A 446 4.99 -13.01 15.76
C ALA A 446 4.54 -11.79 16.59
N THR A 447 5.43 -10.83 16.78
CA THR A 447 5.19 -9.56 17.47
C THR A 447 5.74 -8.40 16.63
N PRO A 448 5.16 -7.19 16.72
CA PRO A 448 5.68 -6.01 16.02
C PRO A 448 7.16 -5.75 16.37
N PRO A 449 8.00 -5.37 15.39
CA PRO A 449 9.36 -4.90 15.67
C PRO A 449 9.37 -3.72 16.64
N ALA A 450 10.46 -3.58 17.41
CA ALA A 450 10.60 -2.48 18.35
C ALA A 450 10.50 -1.12 17.63
N GLY A 451 9.64 -0.23 18.11
CA GLY A 451 9.41 1.08 17.51
C GLY A 451 8.58 1.07 16.22
N ALA A 452 7.99 -0.07 15.84
CA ALA A 452 7.08 -0.13 14.71
C ALA A 452 5.93 0.87 14.87
N LYS A 453 5.70 1.68 13.84
CA LYS A 453 4.59 2.63 13.80
C LYS A 453 3.31 1.88 13.45
N ARG A 454 2.38 1.82 14.41
CA ARG A 454 1.02 1.36 14.17
C ARG A 454 0.32 2.27 13.15
N THR A 455 -0.38 1.66 12.21
CA THR A 455 -1.32 2.34 11.30
C THR A 455 -2.57 1.47 11.09
N ASP A 456 -3.70 2.09 10.81
CA ASP A 456 -4.92 1.42 10.34
C ASP A 456 -4.99 1.33 8.80
N THR A 457 -4.03 1.98 8.13
CA THR A 457 -3.95 2.13 6.68
C THR A 457 -2.69 1.46 6.15
N PHE A 458 -2.87 0.58 5.18
CA PHE A 458 -1.83 -0.16 4.48
C PHE A 458 -1.68 0.41 3.06
N ILE A 459 -0.51 0.97 2.74
CA ILE A 459 -0.22 1.61 1.45
C ILE A 459 0.48 0.60 0.52
N THR A 460 0.12 0.61 -0.75
CA THR A 460 0.48 -0.46 -1.68
C THR A 460 0.84 0.09 -3.05
N GLN A 461 2.06 -0.15 -3.50
CA GLN A 461 2.55 0.39 -4.76
C GLN A 461 1.92 -0.30 -5.96
N GLU A 462 1.84 0.38 -7.09
CA GLU A 462 1.28 -0.18 -8.33
C GLU A 462 2.15 -1.25 -8.95
N LEU A 463 1.51 -2.14 -9.71
CA LEU A 463 2.14 -3.28 -10.38
C LEU A 463 3.04 -4.07 -9.42
N SER A 464 2.53 -4.35 -8.23
CA SER A 464 3.29 -5.02 -7.17
C SER A 464 2.40 -5.81 -6.22
N VAL A 465 3.03 -6.77 -5.53
CA VAL A 465 2.41 -7.46 -4.40
C VAL A 465 2.95 -6.86 -3.13
N ASN A 466 2.04 -6.31 -2.32
CA ASN A 466 2.38 -5.68 -1.06
C ASN A 466 1.90 -6.54 0.11
N TYR A 467 2.70 -6.62 1.17
CA TYR A 467 2.38 -7.34 2.41
C TYR A 467 2.38 -6.45 3.65
N GLY A 468 1.36 -6.63 4.49
CA GLY A 468 1.25 -6.05 5.82
C GLY A 468 0.97 -7.11 6.88
N CYS A 469 1.53 -6.95 8.07
CA CYS A 469 1.28 -7.81 9.22
C CYS A 469 0.20 -7.17 10.10
N LEU A 470 -0.91 -7.86 10.30
CA LEU A 470 -1.99 -7.40 11.17
C LEU A 470 -1.81 -7.98 12.56
N TYR A 471 -1.65 -7.11 13.55
CA TYR A 471 -1.52 -7.52 14.95
C TYR A 471 -2.79 -7.28 15.73
N GLY A 472 -3.05 -8.14 16.71
CA GLY A 472 -4.09 -8.02 17.72
C GLY A 472 -3.49 -7.75 19.10
N VAL A 473 -4.32 -7.26 20.01
CA VAL A 473 -4.03 -7.19 21.45
C VAL A 473 -5.32 -7.50 22.22
N ILE A 474 -5.19 -8.25 23.31
CA ILE A 474 -6.30 -8.55 24.21
C ILE A 474 -6.15 -7.70 25.46
N THR A 475 -7.13 -6.87 25.77
CA THR A 475 -7.10 -6.00 26.95
C THR A 475 -8.24 -6.34 27.90
N GLU A 476 -7.97 -6.27 29.19
CA GLU A 476 -9.00 -6.47 30.22
C GLU A 476 -9.97 -5.27 30.25
N GLU A 477 -11.26 -5.57 30.27
CA GLU A 477 -12.31 -4.59 30.45
C GLU A 477 -12.38 -4.20 31.93
N ARG A 478 -11.76 -3.07 32.27
CA ARG A 478 -11.91 -2.51 33.62
C ARG A 478 -13.26 -1.82 33.71
N SER A 479 -14.13 -2.33 34.57
CA SER A 479 -15.34 -1.61 34.97
C SER A 479 -14.89 -0.44 35.85
N VAL A 480 -15.17 0.79 35.42
CA VAL A 480 -15.08 1.95 36.32
C VAL A 480 -16.16 1.73 37.38
N ARG A 481 -15.73 1.49 38.62
CA ARG A 481 -16.63 1.44 39.78
C ARG A 481 -16.76 2.81 40.41
#